data_AF-A0A519UFG7-F1
#
_entry.id   AF-A0A519UFG7-F1
#
_cell.length_a   1.000
_cell.length_b   1.000
_cell.length_c   1.000
_cell.angle_alpha   90.00
_cell.angle_beta   90.00
_cell.angle_gamma   90.00
#
_symmetry.space_group_name_H-M   'P 1'
#
loop_
_entity.id
_entity.type
_entity.pdbx_description
1 polymer ?
#
loop_
_entity_poly.entity_id
_entity_poly.type
_entity_poly.pdbx_seq_one_letter_code
_entity_poly.pdbx_strand_id
1 'polypeptide(L)'
;MRVALARWFPSVSAQRFLVPVGLLLVLLGAVAARTAARKSLKSNAVYTVTATAYEAVASQTDSKPFVTADNSRIPRGYGSHTRWLALSRDLLRPWGGPFDFGDKVRVEGISAALDGVYTVHDTMNRRYRHRLDVLAHPREHLSLAQTGVRLRRLSAAHQASSQRPSRAKTTAAAVAHRRHKNPTPTKRHAAPLKQNKQLATKPVRPAQRPVSLAHQKHGVAKKQLAALPKRPKKRVVAQVHHLAPAQVLR
;
A
#
# COMPACT_ATOMS: atom_id res chain seq x y z
N MET A 1 -30.21 -24.28 82.72
CA MET A 1 -29.67 -24.46 81.34
C MET A 1 -29.32 -23.07 80.80
N ARG A 2 -28.03 -22.78 80.58
CA ARG A 2 -27.54 -21.48 80.09
C ARG A 2 -27.17 -21.62 78.60
N VAL A 3 -27.88 -20.90 77.74
CA VAL A 3 -27.60 -20.83 76.30
C VAL A 3 -26.53 -19.77 76.08
N ALA A 4 -25.33 -20.19 75.68
CA ALA A 4 -24.23 -19.30 75.33
C ALA A 4 -24.40 -18.80 73.89
N LEU A 5 -24.71 -17.51 73.71
CA LEU A 5 -24.60 -16.83 72.42
C LEU A 5 -23.11 -16.63 72.09
N ALA A 6 -22.59 -17.43 71.17
CA ALA A 6 -21.28 -17.20 70.57
C ALA A 6 -21.35 -15.96 69.65
N ARG A 7 -20.83 -14.83 70.14
CA ARG A 7 -20.60 -13.64 69.31
C ARG A 7 -19.44 -13.91 68.37
N TRP A 8 -19.75 -14.12 67.10
CA TRP A 8 -18.79 -14.24 66.01
C TRP A 8 -18.23 -12.84 65.69
N PHE A 9 -17.02 -12.55 66.17
CA PHE A 9 -16.27 -11.36 65.75
C PHE A 9 -15.41 -11.72 64.53
N PRO A 10 -15.67 -11.15 63.34
CA PRO A 10 -14.76 -11.31 62.22
C PRO A 10 -13.43 -10.60 62.56
N SER A 11 -12.34 -11.37 62.51
CA SER A 11 -10.97 -10.90 62.74
C SER A 11 -10.59 -9.80 61.74
N VAL A 12 -10.16 -8.65 62.27
CA VAL A 12 -9.78 -7.42 61.54
C VAL A 12 -8.57 -7.60 60.59
N SER A 13 -7.96 -8.79 60.56
CA SER A 13 -6.73 -9.05 59.79
C SER A 13 -6.95 -9.27 58.29
N ALA A 14 -8.16 -9.61 57.84
CA ALA A 14 -8.44 -9.91 56.43
C ALA A 14 -8.65 -8.68 55.53
N GLN A 15 -8.80 -7.48 56.10
CA GLN A 15 -9.05 -6.24 55.34
C GLN A 15 -7.77 -5.54 54.84
N ARG A 16 -6.58 -5.99 55.27
CA ARG A 16 -5.30 -5.31 54.96
C ARG A 16 -4.68 -5.69 53.61
N PHE A 17 -5.18 -6.73 52.94
CA PHE A 17 -4.64 -7.20 51.66
C PHE A 17 -5.58 -7.02 50.45
N LEU A 18 -6.87 -6.71 50.66
CA LEU A 18 -7.83 -6.52 49.56
C LEU A 18 -7.71 -5.16 48.86
N VAL A 19 -7.39 -4.10 49.60
CA VAL A 19 -7.27 -2.72 49.06
C VAL A 19 -6.09 -2.54 48.08
N PRO A 20 -4.86 -3.03 48.35
CA PRO A 20 -3.75 -2.86 47.40
C PRO A 20 -3.90 -3.68 46.12
N VAL A 21 -4.54 -4.86 46.17
CA VAL A 21 -4.80 -5.70 44.98
C VAL A 21 -5.85 -5.06 44.07
N GLY A 22 -6.92 -4.49 44.65
CA GLY A 22 -7.93 -3.75 43.90
C GLY A 22 -7.35 -2.50 43.22
N LEU A 23 -6.52 -1.73 43.91
CA LEU A 23 -5.87 -0.54 43.34
C LEU A 23 -4.89 -0.91 42.21
N LEU A 24 -4.14 -2.01 42.35
CA LEU A 24 -3.24 -2.51 41.31
C LEU A 24 -4.00 -2.97 40.06
N LEU A 25 -5.14 -3.67 40.22
CA LEU A 25 -6.01 -4.08 39.10
C LEU A 25 -6.64 -2.87 38.39
N VAL A 26 -7.07 -1.85 39.14
CA VAL A 26 -7.61 -0.59 38.57
C VAL A 26 -6.52 0.18 37.81
N LEU A 27 -5.30 0.25 38.34
CA LEU A 27 -4.16 0.90 37.67
C LEU A 27 -3.74 0.13 36.41
N LEU A 28 -3.68 -1.22 36.44
CA LEU A 28 -3.41 -2.02 35.24
C LEU A 28 -4.53 -1.86 34.18
N GLY A 29 -5.80 -1.89 34.59
CA GLY A 29 -6.94 -1.69 33.71
C GLY A 29 -6.94 -0.31 33.02
N ALA A 30 -6.62 0.75 33.77
CA ALA A 30 -6.50 2.11 33.24
C ALA A 30 -5.34 2.26 32.24
N VAL A 31 -4.21 1.58 32.48
CA VAL A 31 -3.05 1.59 31.55
C VAL A 31 -3.40 0.87 30.24
N ALA A 32 -4.06 -0.29 30.31
CA ALA A 32 -4.50 -1.02 29.12
C ALA A 32 -5.51 -0.20 28.29
N ALA A 33 -6.52 0.39 28.93
CA ALA A 33 -7.52 1.23 28.24
C ALA A 33 -6.89 2.47 27.58
N ARG A 34 -5.92 3.12 28.25
CA ARG A 34 -5.18 4.26 27.69
C ARG A 34 -4.37 3.89 26.45
N THR A 35 -3.78 2.69 26.41
CA THR A 35 -3.01 2.22 25.24
C THR A 35 -3.92 1.91 24.04
N ALA A 36 -5.08 1.28 24.28
CA ALA A 36 -6.06 1.00 23.24
C ALA A 36 -6.65 2.28 22.63
N ALA A 37 -6.99 3.26 23.46
CA ALA A 37 -7.49 4.56 23.01
C ALA A 37 -6.45 5.35 22.17
N ARG A 38 -5.16 5.33 22.55
CA ARG A 38 -4.10 5.93 21.73
C ARG A 38 -3.93 5.24 20.37
N LYS A 39 -4.15 3.92 20.31
CA LYS A 39 -4.06 3.16 19.06
C LYS A 39 -5.22 3.48 18.11
N SER A 40 -6.43 3.76 18.62
CA SER A 40 -7.60 4.13 17.81
C SER A 40 -7.51 5.56 17.27
N LEU A 41 -6.94 6.51 18.00
CA LEU A 41 -6.78 7.89 17.51
C LEU A 41 -5.82 7.99 16.31
N LYS A 42 -4.80 7.13 16.24
CA LYS A 42 -3.88 7.09 15.08
C LYS A 42 -4.54 6.64 13.78
N SER A 43 -5.68 5.94 13.80
CA SER A 43 -6.29 5.43 12.56
C SER A 43 -7.08 6.47 11.75
N ASN A 44 -7.37 7.65 12.31
CA ASN A 44 -8.20 8.66 11.62
C ASN A 44 -7.40 9.83 11.03
N ALA A 45 -6.08 9.90 11.23
CA ALA A 45 -5.26 10.94 10.65
C ALA A 45 -5.26 10.86 9.11
N VAL A 46 -5.39 12.01 8.46
CA VAL A 46 -5.31 12.16 7.01
C VAL A 46 -4.00 12.86 6.66
N TYR A 47 -3.26 12.30 5.72
CA TYR A 47 -1.98 12.80 5.26
C TYR A 47 -2.13 13.31 3.83
N THR A 48 -1.66 14.53 3.58
CA THR A 48 -1.59 15.09 2.23
C THR A 48 -0.24 14.77 1.61
N VAL A 49 -0.24 14.13 0.45
CA VAL A 49 0.97 13.63 -0.22
C VAL A 49 0.96 13.92 -1.72
N THR A 50 2.10 13.74 -2.36
CA THR A 50 2.18 13.66 -3.83
C THR A 50 2.12 12.19 -4.25
N ALA A 51 1.24 11.86 -5.19
CA ALA A 51 1.14 10.54 -5.80
C ALA A 51 1.91 10.49 -7.12
N THR A 52 2.64 9.39 -7.30
CA THR A 52 3.26 8.97 -8.55
C THR A 52 2.85 7.54 -8.88
N ALA A 53 3.30 7.02 -10.02
CA ALA A 53 3.23 5.60 -10.34
C ALA A 53 4.62 5.04 -10.62
N TYR A 54 4.84 3.78 -10.25
CA TYR A 54 6.05 3.04 -10.57
C TYR A 54 5.73 1.73 -11.26
N GLU A 55 6.70 1.26 -12.03
CA GLU A 55 6.67 -0.03 -12.70
C GLU A 55 7.66 -0.98 -12.02
N ALA A 56 7.26 -2.25 -11.88
CA ALA A 56 8.13 -3.32 -11.38
C ALA A 56 9.21 -3.71 -12.42
N VAL A 57 10.12 -2.78 -12.70
CA VAL A 57 11.24 -2.91 -13.63
C VAL A 57 12.53 -2.45 -12.96
N ALA A 58 13.66 -3.05 -13.33
CA ALA A 58 14.95 -2.82 -12.67
C ALA A 58 15.47 -1.37 -12.78
N SER A 59 14.95 -0.56 -13.71
CA SER A 59 15.30 0.87 -13.80
C SER A 59 14.62 1.73 -12.74
N GLN A 60 13.51 1.27 -12.18
CA GLN A 60 12.74 1.96 -11.14
C GLN A 60 12.89 1.28 -9.76
N THR A 61 13.30 0.02 -9.76
CA THR A 61 13.47 -0.84 -8.58
C THR A 61 14.93 -1.32 -8.46
N ASP A 62 15.20 -2.31 -7.60
CA ASP A 62 16.51 -2.94 -7.52
C ASP A 62 16.64 -4.15 -8.47
N SER A 63 17.64 -5.01 -8.23
CA SER A 63 17.89 -6.21 -9.04
C SER A 63 16.76 -7.27 -9.01
N LYS A 64 15.77 -7.15 -8.10
CA LYS A 64 14.66 -8.09 -7.91
C LYS A 64 13.32 -7.34 -7.99
N PRO A 65 12.93 -6.84 -9.18
CA PRO A 65 11.76 -5.95 -9.34
C PRO A 65 10.43 -6.50 -8.83
N PHE A 66 10.29 -7.82 -8.70
CA PHE A 66 9.06 -8.49 -8.27
C PHE A 66 9.02 -8.84 -6.78
N VAL A 67 10.04 -8.43 -6.02
CA VAL A 67 10.10 -8.62 -4.56
C VAL A 67 10.08 -7.24 -3.91
N THR A 68 9.05 -6.98 -3.10
CA THR A 68 8.84 -5.69 -2.43
C THR A 68 9.68 -5.57 -1.16
N ALA A 69 9.77 -4.37 -0.58
CA ALA A 69 10.53 -4.14 0.66
C ALA A 69 10.05 -4.95 1.87
N ASP A 70 8.78 -5.36 1.89
CA ASP A 70 8.24 -6.29 2.91
C ASP A 70 8.41 -7.77 2.55
N ASN A 71 9.18 -8.07 1.50
CA ASN A 71 9.47 -9.40 0.97
C ASN A 71 8.24 -10.12 0.37
N SER A 72 7.16 -9.40 0.07
CA SER A 72 6.03 -9.92 -0.73
C SER A 72 6.44 -10.07 -2.19
N ARG A 73 5.75 -10.98 -2.90
CA ARG A 73 5.98 -11.22 -4.33
C ARG A 73 4.86 -10.63 -5.18
N ILE A 74 5.20 -9.73 -6.09
CA ILE A 74 4.25 -9.14 -7.03
C ILE A 74 3.63 -10.26 -7.88
N PRO A 75 2.30 -10.36 -7.96
CA PRO A 75 1.63 -11.41 -8.73
C PRO A 75 1.85 -11.26 -10.24
N ARG A 76 1.69 -12.37 -10.97
CA ARG A 76 1.63 -12.29 -12.44
C ARG A 76 0.38 -11.54 -12.87
N GLY A 77 0.49 -10.76 -13.94
CA GLY A 77 -0.61 -9.93 -14.44
C GLY A 77 -0.92 -8.73 -13.55
N TYR A 78 0.03 -8.31 -12.71
CA TYR A 78 -0.12 -7.11 -11.88
C TYR A 78 -0.42 -5.86 -12.72
N GLY A 79 -0.93 -4.84 -12.05
CA GLY A 79 -1.16 -3.50 -12.59
C GLY A 79 -1.74 -2.58 -11.54
N SER A 80 -2.24 -1.40 -11.93
CA SER A 80 -2.89 -0.47 -10.99
C SER A 80 -4.05 -1.10 -10.23
N HIS A 81 -4.76 -2.03 -10.87
CA HIS A 81 -5.84 -2.81 -10.28
C HIS A 81 -5.40 -3.75 -9.15
N THR A 82 -4.10 -4.07 -9.03
CA THR A 82 -3.56 -4.87 -7.92
C THR A 82 -3.64 -4.10 -6.59
N ARG A 83 -3.74 -2.76 -6.65
CA ARG A 83 -3.87 -1.88 -5.47
C ARG A 83 -2.75 -2.04 -4.45
N TRP A 84 -1.52 -2.16 -4.95
CA TRP A 84 -0.31 -2.13 -4.13
C TRP A 84 0.34 -0.75 -4.19
N LEU A 85 1.00 -0.37 -3.10
CA LEU A 85 1.50 0.98 -2.90
C LEU A 85 2.91 0.94 -2.30
N ALA A 86 3.76 1.83 -2.77
CA ALA A 86 4.98 2.20 -2.09
C ALA A 86 4.79 3.52 -1.33
N LEU A 87 5.41 3.66 -0.16
CA LEU A 87 5.42 4.91 0.60
C LEU A 87 6.84 5.46 0.73
N SER A 88 6.96 6.79 0.81
CA SER A 88 8.22 7.41 1.20
C SER A 88 8.59 7.05 2.64
N ARG A 89 9.89 6.96 2.93
CA ARG A 89 10.40 6.45 4.21
C ARG A 89 9.83 7.18 5.43
N ASP A 90 9.69 8.50 5.36
CA ASP A 90 9.11 9.35 6.41
C ASP A 90 7.65 9.00 6.77
N LEU A 91 6.94 8.26 5.90
CA LEU A 91 5.60 7.77 6.17
C LEU A 91 5.58 6.37 6.80
N LEU A 92 6.70 5.64 6.78
CA LEU A 92 6.80 4.26 7.24
C LEU A 92 7.40 4.16 8.66
N ARG A 93 6.85 3.25 9.48
CA ARG A 93 7.23 3.03 10.89
C ARG A 93 8.72 2.77 11.11
N PRO A 94 9.43 1.99 10.27
CA PRO A 94 10.87 1.81 10.45
C PRO A 94 11.69 3.12 10.44
N TRP A 95 11.13 4.22 9.93
CA TRP A 95 11.74 5.56 9.95
C TRP A 95 10.92 6.58 10.76
N GLY A 96 10.09 6.12 11.70
CA GLY A 96 9.30 6.99 12.58
C GLY A 96 7.95 7.45 12.01
N GLY A 97 7.58 6.98 10.82
CA GLY A 97 6.32 7.28 10.18
C GLY A 97 5.11 6.56 10.81
N PRO A 98 3.89 6.96 10.44
CA PRO A 98 2.66 6.44 11.02
C PRO A 98 2.20 5.09 10.44
N PHE A 99 2.65 4.72 9.24
CA PHE A 99 2.20 3.53 8.50
C PHE A 99 3.13 2.32 8.66
N ASP A 100 2.57 1.12 8.54
CA ASP A 100 3.31 -0.15 8.54
C ASP A 100 3.21 -0.80 7.16
N PHE A 101 4.19 -1.65 6.82
CA PHE A 101 3.98 -2.61 5.74
C PHE A 101 2.80 -3.52 6.08
N GLY A 102 2.01 -3.87 5.06
CA GLY A 102 0.75 -4.61 5.18
C GLY A 102 -0.47 -3.75 5.53
N ASP A 103 -0.31 -2.47 5.86
CA ASP A 103 -1.46 -1.60 6.13
C ASP A 103 -2.37 -1.47 4.92
N LYS A 104 -3.68 -1.53 5.18
CA LYS A 104 -4.68 -1.05 4.23
C LYS A 104 -4.91 0.45 4.41
N VAL A 105 -4.77 1.19 3.32
CA VAL A 105 -4.89 2.65 3.30
C VAL A 105 -5.90 3.08 2.24
N ARG A 106 -6.71 4.08 2.56
CA ARG A 106 -7.59 4.76 1.62
C ARG A 106 -6.81 5.90 0.97
N VAL A 107 -6.85 5.93 -0.36
CA VAL A 107 -6.23 6.95 -1.22
C VAL A 107 -7.33 7.67 -1.98
N GLU A 108 -7.34 9.00 -1.92
CA GLU A 108 -8.36 9.86 -2.54
C GLU A 108 -7.71 11.11 -3.16
N GLY A 109 -8.21 11.54 -4.32
CA GLY A 109 -7.73 12.74 -5.01
C GLY A 109 -6.68 12.47 -6.10
N ILE A 110 -6.53 11.23 -6.56
CA ILE A 110 -5.77 10.91 -7.77
C ILE A 110 -6.70 10.98 -8.99
N SER A 111 -7.69 10.10 -9.05
CA SER A 111 -8.70 10.05 -10.11
C SER A 111 -9.78 9.02 -9.74
N ALA A 112 -10.95 9.05 -10.39
CA ALA A 112 -12.00 8.06 -10.11
C ALA A 112 -11.54 6.60 -10.30
N ALA A 113 -10.61 6.34 -11.22
CA ALA A 113 -10.07 5.01 -11.48
C ALA A 113 -9.00 4.57 -10.46
N LEU A 114 -8.25 5.54 -9.92
CA LEU A 114 -7.10 5.29 -9.03
C LEU A 114 -7.40 5.55 -7.55
N ASP A 115 -8.48 6.24 -7.23
CA ASP A 115 -8.96 6.37 -5.86
C ASP A 115 -9.48 5.03 -5.35
N GLY A 116 -9.14 4.67 -4.11
CA GLY A 116 -9.33 3.29 -3.70
C GLY A 116 -8.69 2.92 -2.37
N VAL A 117 -8.80 1.64 -2.05
CA VAL A 117 -8.09 1.04 -0.92
C VAL A 117 -6.89 0.30 -1.46
N TYR A 118 -5.72 0.60 -0.90
CA TYR A 118 -4.44 0.03 -1.26
C TYR A 118 -3.83 -0.72 -0.09
N THR A 119 -2.92 -1.65 -0.39
CA THR A 119 -2.06 -2.30 0.61
C THR A 119 -0.63 -1.81 0.45
N VAL A 120 -0.02 -1.38 1.56
CA VAL A 120 1.36 -0.88 1.58
C VAL A 120 2.32 -2.05 1.59
N HIS A 121 3.07 -2.26 0.51
CA HIS A 121 4.04 -3.37 0.41
C HIS A 121 5.48 -2.90 0.24
N ASP A 122 5.69 -1.67 -0.24
CA ASP A 122 7.01 -1.24 -0.68
C ASP A 122 7.42 0.15 -0.14
N THR A 123 8.70 0.49 -0.30
CA THR A 123 9.27 1.78 0.11
C THR A 123 9.94 2.49 -1.04
N MET A 124 9.76 3.80 -1.10
CA MET A 124 10.45 4.63 -2.08
C MET A 124 11.90 4.91 -1.69
N ASN A 125 12.70 5.34 -2.68
CA ASN A 125 14.06 5.84 -2.46
C ASN A 125 14.08 6.97 -1.40
N ARG A 126 15.14 7.01 -0.57
CA ARG A 126 15.33 7.99 0.51
C ARG A 126 15.28 9.47 0.10
N ARG A 127 15.41 9.80 -1.18
CA ARG A 127 15.28 11.20 -1.68
C ARG A 127 13.84 11.72 -1.63
N TYR A 128 12.85 10.84 -1.61
CA TYR A 128 11.43 11.20 -1.60
C TYR A 128 10.90 11.39 -0.18
N ARG A 129 9.97 12.34 -0.02
CA ARG A 129 9.30 12.69 1.23
C ARG A 129 7.84 13.04 0.94
N HIS A 130 6.93 12.71 1.86
CA HIS A 130 5.49 12.92 1.74
C HIS A 130 4.94 12.45 0.38
N ARG A 131 5.32 11.23 -0.02
CA ARG A 131 4.95 10.64 -1.31
C ARG A 131 4.39 9.24 -1.18
N LEU A 132 3.49 8.93 -2.09
CA LEU A 132 3.07 7.58 -2.38
C LEU A 132 3.32 7.25 -3.85
N ASP A 133 3.47 5.97 -4.15
CA ASP A 133 3.70 5.46 -5.50
C ASP A 133 2.77 4.27 -5.78
N VAL A 134 1.95 4.37 -6.82
CA VAL A 134 1.02 3.30 -7.22
C VAL A 134 1.76 2.30 -8.10
N LEU A 135 1.68 1.02 -7.76
CA LEU A 135 2.18 -0.04 -8.64
C LEU A 135 1.35 -0.07 -9.93
N ALA A 136 2.00 0.05 -11.08
CA ALA A 136 1.37 -0.02 -12.39
C ALA A 136 2.11 -0.96 -13.33
N HIS A 137 1.38 -1.53 -14.29
CA HIS A 137 2.00 -2.30 -15.36
C HIS A 137 2.51 -1.35 -16.46
N PRO A 138 3.67 -1.61 -17.09
CA PRO A 138 4.21 -0.74 -18.16
C PRO A 138 3.25 -0.48 -19.33
N ARG A 139 2.35 -1.43 -19.59
CA ARG A 139 1.31 -1.31 -20.64
C ARG A 139 0.16 -0.36 -20.31
N GLU A 140 0.04 0.08 -19.05
CA GLU A 140 -0.98 1.05 -18.65
C GLU A 140 -0.57 2.48 -18.97
N HIS A 141 0.72 2.73 -19.25
CA HIS A 141 1.26 4.05 -19.62
C HIS A 141 0.81 5.17 -18.66
N LEU A 142 0.81 4.88 -17.36
CA LEU A 142 0.28 5.77 -16.34
C LEU A 142 1.27 6.90 -16.03
N SER A 143 1.04 8.08 -16.61
CA SER A 143 1.76 9.31 -16.25
C SER A 143 1.09 9.99 -15.07
N LEU A 144 1.60 9.74 -13.85
CA LEU A 144 1.02 10.23 -12.61
C LEU A 144 2.02 11.11 -11.84
N ALA A 145 1.63 12.35 -11.56
CA ALA A 145 2.34 13.29 -10.70
C ALA A 145 1.33 14.24 -10.02
N GLN A 146 0.46 13.68 -9.19
CA GLN A 146 -0.65 14.41 -8.59
C GLN A 146 -0.31 14.89 -7.18
N THR A 147 -0.45 16.18 -6.91
CA THR A 147 -0.31 16.74 -5.56
C THR A 147 -1.66 16.80 -4.84
N GLY A 148 -1.65 16.94 -3.51
CA GLY A 148 -2.88 17.10 -2.73
C GLY A 148 -3.64 15.79 -2.46
N VAL A 149 -3.03 14.64 -2.74
CA VAL A 149 -3.66 13.32 -2.55
C VAL A 149 -3.77 13.03 -1.06
N ARG A 150 -4.96 12.55 -0.66
CA ARG A 150 -5.28 12.22 0.73
C ARG A 150 -5.03 10.76 0.99
N LEU A 151 -4.21 10.47 1.98
CA LEU A 151 -3.86 9.13 2.44
C LEU A 151 -4.35 8.93 3.87
N ARG A 152 -5.12 7.87 4.13
CA ARG A 152 -5.65 7.55 5.47
C ARG A 152 -5.55 6.06 5.75
N ARG A 153 -5.07 5.68 6.94
CA ARG A 153 -5.06 4.28 7.38
C ARG A 153 -6.50 3.79 7.62
N LEU A 154 -6.82 2.58 7.19
CA LEU A 154 -8.10 1.96 7.55
C LEU A 154 -7.98 1.25 8.90
N SER A 155 -8.95 1.49 9.78
CA SER A 155 -9.02 0.79 11.06
C SER A 155 -9.20 -0.71 10.87
N ALA A 156 -8.73 -1.53 11.81
CA ALA A 156 -8.87 -2.99 11.75
C ALA A 156 -10.35 -3.43 11.59
N ALA A 157 -11.29 -2.67 12.16
CA ALA A 157 -12.73 -2.91 11.99
C ALA A 157 -13.20 -2.72 10.53
N HIS A 158 -12.68 -1.72 9.82
CA HIS A 158 -12.92 -1.53 8.38
C HIS A 158 -12.20 -2.57 7.52
N GLN A 159 -11.05 -3.09 7.96
CA GLN A 159 -10.35 -4.16 7.25
C GLN A 159 -11.16 -5.47 7.30
N ALA A 160 -11.77 -5.79 8.43
CA ALA A 160 -12.61 -6.98 8.61
C ALA A 160 -13.94 -6.90 7.83
N SER A 161 -14.56 -5.71 7.73
CA SER A 161 -15.82 -5.56 6.98
C SER A 161 -15.65 -5.73 5.47
N SER A 162 -14.50 -5.31 4.91
CA SER A 162 -14.20 -5.47 3.48
C SER A 162 -13.90 -6.92 3.06
N GLN A 163 -13.63 -7.80 4.02
CA GLN A 163 -13.38 -9.23 3.78
C GLN A 163 -14.64 -10.09 3.94
N ARG A 164 -15.77 -9.52 4.37
CA ARG A 164 -17.02 -10.27 4.52
C ARG A 164 -17.66 -10.42 3.14
N PRO A 165 -17.76 -11.64 2.57
CA PRO A 165 -18.44 -11.82 1.29
C PRO A 165 -19.88 -11.30 1.44
N SER A 166 -20.31 -10.47 0.49
CA SER A 166 -21.69 -10.00 0.42
C SER A 166 -22.59 -11.22 0.29
N ARG A 167 -23.23 -11.61 1.40
CA ARG A 167 -24.29 -12.61 1.40
C ARG A 167 -25.37 -12.10 0.45
N ALA A 168 -25.48 -12.73 -0.71
CA ALA A 168 -26.40 -12.38 -1.77
C ALA A 168 -27.83 -12.19 -1.20
N LYS A 169 -28.49 -11.10 -1.60
CA LYS A 169 -29.94 -10.96 -1.47
C LYS A 169 -30.60 -11.96 -2.43
N THR A 170 -30.85 -13.17 -1.97
CA THR A 170 -31.80 -14.09 -2.63
C THR A 170 -33.19 -13.69 -2.16
N THR A 171 -33.84 -12.76 -2.86
CA THR A 171 -35.29 -12.59 -2.73
C THR A 171 -35.95 -13.72 -3.49
N ALA A 172 -36.58 -14.62 -2.73
CA ALA A 172 -37.47 -15.63 -3.25
C ALA A 172 -38.63 -14.96 -4.00
N ALA A 173 -38.72 -15.21 -5.31
CA ALA A 173 -39.93 -15.03 -6.09
C ALA A 173 -40.37 -16.42 -6.56
N ALA A 174 -41.17 -17.08 -5.72
CA ALA A 174 -42.08 -18.10 -6.19
C ALA A 174 -43.23 -17.38 -6.92
N VAL A 175 -43.64 -17.87 -8.10
CA VAL A 175 -45.05 -18.02 -8.53
C VAL A 175 -45.11 -18.43 -10.01
N ALA A 176 -46.01 -19.39 -10.25
CA ALA A 176 -46.72 -19.74 -11.49
C ALA A 176 -46.06 -20.71 -12.50
N HIS A 177 -46.56 -21.94 -12.41
CA HIS A 177 -46.75 -22.90 -13.48
C HIS A 177 -47.29 -22.30 -14.78
N ARG A 178 -46.76 -22.75 -15.93
CA ARG A 178 -47.60 -23.12 -17.08
C ARG A 178 -46.95 -24.20 -17.94
N ARG A 179 -47.71 -25.28 -18.12
CA ARG A 179 -47.47 -26.43 -19.02
C ARG A 179 -47.70 -26.07 -20.49
N HIS A 180 -47.22 -26.99 -21.36
CA HIS A 180 -47.49 -27.18 -22.81
C HIS A 180 -46.60 -26.37 -23.76
N LYS A 181 -46.02 -26.90 -24.86
CA LYS A 181 -46.13 -28.18 -25.61
C LYS A 181 -44.85 -28.33 -26.46
N ASN A 182 -44.34 -29.54 -26.65
CA ASN A 182 -43.40 -29.87 -27.74
C ASN A 182 -44.12 -29.80 -29.10
N PRO A 183 -43.38 -29.54 -30.19
CA PRO A 183 -43.30 -30.56 -31.23
C PRO A 183 -41.88 -30.86 -31.73
N THR A 184 -41.78 -32.09 -32.25
CA THR A 184 -40.65 -32.90 -32.70
C THR A 184 -40.12 -32.49 -34.11
N PRO A 185 -39.10 -33.19 -34.71
CA PRO A 185 -37.99 -32.54 -35.42
C PRO A 185 -38.01 -32.73 -36.95
N THR A 186 -37.29 -31.87 -37.67
CA THR A 186 -36.99 -32.03 -39.11
C THR A 186 -35.50 -32.10 -39.39
N LYS A 187 -35.04 -33.35 -39.53
CA LYS A 187 -34.16 -33.95 -40.54
C LYS A 187 -33.36 -33.06 -41.55
N ARG A 188 -32.10 -33.51 -41.73
CA ARG A 188 -31.17 -33.41 -42.91
C ARG A 188 -30.36 -32.09 -42.99
N HIS A 189 -29.07 -32.04 -43.31
CA HIS A 189 -28.20 -32.90 -44.11
C HIS A 189 -26.76 -32.96 -43.56
N ALA A 190 -26.08 -34.07 -43.87
CA ALA A 190 -24.69 -34.36 -43.59
C ALA A 190 -23.72 -33.67 -44.58
N ALA A 191 -22.56 -33.23 -44.05
CA ALA A 191 -21.17 -33.36 -44.57
C ALA A 191 -20.82 -32.83 -46.00
N PRO A 192 -19.53 -32.64 -46.40
CA PRO A 192 -18.31 -33.05 -45.72
C PRO A 192 -17.15 -32.03 -45.66
N LEU A 193 -16.13 -32.45 -44.91
CA LEU A 193 -14.75 -31.97 -44.91
C LEU A 193 -14.18 -31.74 -46.32
N LYS A 194 -13.39 -30.67 -46.47
CA LYS A 194 -12.28 -30.65 -47.43
C LYS A 194 -10.96 -30.48 -46.68
N GLN A 195 -10.25 -31.60 -46.60
CA GLN A 195 -8.79 -31.64 -46.49
C GLN A 195 -8.20 -30.98 -47.75
N ASN A 196 -7.13 -30.21 -47.59
CA ASN A 196 -6.16 -30.07 -48.68
C ASN A 196 -4.77 -30.44 -48.16
N LYS A 197 -4.12 -31.29 -48.95
CA LYS A 197 -2.89 -32.02 -48.71
C LYS A 197 -1.73 -31.25 -49.36
N GLN A 198 -0.66 -31.07 -48.58
CA GLN A 198 0.74 -31.35 -48.92
C GLN A 198 1.53 -30.57 -50.01
N LEU A 199 2.84 -30.59 -49.74
CA LEU A 199 4.04 -30.29 -50.56
C LEU A 199 4.43 -28.79 -50.61
N ALA A 200 5.66 -28.36 -50.30
CA ALA A 200 6.95 -29.05 -50.42
C ALA A 200 8.03 -28.53 -49.45
N THR A 201 8.92 -29.44 -49.08
CA THR A 201 10.22 -29.32 -48.41
C THR A 201 11.33 -28.84 -49.34
N LYS A 202 12.32 -28.04 -48.86
CA LYS A 202 13.78 -28.11 -49.16
C LYS A 202 14.60 -26.96 -48.48
N PRO A 203 15.95 -27.02 -48.36
CA PRO A 203 16.59 -27.20 -47.04
C PRO A 203 17.61 -26.12 -46.59
N VAL A 204 18.10 -26.35 -45.38
CA VAL A 204 19.21 -25.75 -44.61
C VAL A 204 20.48 -25.42 -45.41
N ARG A 205 21.11 -24.28 -45.08
CA ARG A 205 22.57 -24.09 -45.14
C ARG A 205 23.05 -23.23 -43.96
N PRO A 206 24.05 -23.68 -43.16
CA PRO A 206 24.65 -22.89 -42.09
C PRO A 206 25.86 -22.12 -42.63
N ALA A 207 26.05 -20.87 -42.18
CA ALA A 207 27.27 -20.12 -42.44
C ALA A 207 27.98 -19.79 -41.12
N GLN A 208 29.24 -20.18 -41.09
CA GLN A 208 30.17 -20.17 -39.97
C GLN A 208 30.70 -18.76 -39.68
N ARG A 209 31.08 -18.55 -38.41
CA ARG A 209 31.99 -17.47 -37.96
C ARG A 209 33.36 -17.60 -38.64
N PRO A 210 34.11 -16.48 -38.68
CA PRO A 210 35.50 -16.55 -38.26
C PRO A 210 35.77 -15.76 -36.98
N VAL A 211 36.67 -16.34 -36.20
CA VAL A 211 37.34 -15.81 -35.01
C VAL A 211 38.72 -15.35 -35.45
N SER A 212 39.16 -14.14 -35.05
CA SER A 212 40.56 -13.69 -34.98
C SER A 212 40.56 -12.15 -34.79
N LEU A 213 41.42 -11.46 -34.04
CA LEU A 213 42.62 -11.79 -33.26
C LEU A 213 42.97 -10.53 -32.42
N ALA A 214 43.75 -10.73 -31.36
CA ALA A 214 44.74 -9.79 -30.78
C ALA A 214 44.22 -8.50 -30.09
N HIS A 215 44.32 -8.40 -28.75
CA HIS A 215 45.50 -7.95 -27.99
C HIS A 215 45.93 -6.50 -28.27
N GLN A 216 45.73 -5.58 -27.30
CA GLN A 216 46.87 -4.90 -26.69
C GLN A 216 46.55 -4.28 -25.32
N LYS A 217 47.50 -4.50 -24.41
CA LYS A 217 47.61 -3.91 -23.06
C LYS A 217 48.13 -2.47 -23.14
N HIS A 218 48.30 -1.88 -21.95
CA HIS A 218 48.86 -0.57 -21.56
C HIS A 218 47.74 0.45 -21.28
N GLY A 219 47.56 0.97 -20.07
CA GLY A 219 48.52 1.22 -19.01
C GLY A 219 48.71 2.74 -18.87
N VAL A 220 48.37 3.26 -17.70
CA VAL A 220 48.85 4.54 -17.14
C VAL A 220 48.33 5.83 -17.79
N ALA A 221 47.50 6.59 -17.05
CA ALA A 221 47.82 7.97 -16.71
C ALA A 221 46.86 8.54 -15.66
N LYS A 222 47.48 9.04 -14.59
CA LYS A 222 46.91 9.87 -13.53
C LYS A 222 46.49 11.25 -14.06
N LYS A 223 45.69 11.93 -13.23
CA LYS A 223 45.52 13.39 -13.15
C LYS A 223 44.86 14.06 -14.35
N GLN A 224 43.67 14.61 -14.11
CA GLN A 224 43.52 16.07 -14.08
C GLN A 224 42.24 16.46 -13.33
N LEU A 225 42.47 17.06 -12.16
CA LEU A 225 41.51 17.83 -11.40
C LEU A 225 41.43 19.19 -12.08
N ALA A 226 40.34 19.47 -12.79
CA ALA A 226 40.08 20.79 -13.37
C ALA A 226 38.86 21.41 -12.69
N ALA A 227 39.08 22.62 -12.20
CA ALA A 227 38.22 23.36 -11.29
C ALA A 227 36.84 23.69 -11.89
N LEU A 228 35.78 23.41 -11.13
CA LEU A 228 34.47 24.01 -11.34
C LEU A 228 34.50 25.50 -10.90
N PRO A 229 33.97 26.43 -11.70
CA PRO A 229 33.83 27.82 -11.27
C PRO A 229 32.79 27.94 -10.13
N LYS A 230 33.20 28.57 -9.03
CA LYS A 230 32.35 28.87 -7.86
C LYS A 230 31.26 29.87 -8.26
N ARG A 231 29.99 29.51 -8.06
CA ARG A 231 28.82 30.40 -8.22
C ARG A 231 28.89 31.58 -7.23
N PRO A 232 28.59 32.82 -7.65
CA PRO A 232 28.56 33.97 -6.75
C PRO A 232 27.36 33.90 -5.79
N LYS A 233 27.61 34.18 -4.50
CA LYS A 233 26.58 34.26 -3.46
C LYS A 233 25.72 35.52 -3.69
N LYS A 234 24.43 35.35 -3.99
CA LYS A 234 23.46 36.46 -3.97
C LYS A 234 23.32 36.95 -2.52
N ARG A 235 23.72 38.19 -2.28
CA ARG A 235 23.48 38.95 -1.06
C ARG A 235 21.99 39.29 -1.00
N VAL A 236 21.26 38.68 -0.08
CA VAL A 236 19.89 39.06 0.24
C VAL A 236 19.97 40.36 1.04
N VAL A 237 19.57 41.47 0.43
CA VAL A 237 19.34 42.73 1.14
C VAL A 237 18.01 42.59 1.86
N ALA A 238 18.05 42.64 3.19
CA ALA A 238 16.87 42.67 4.03
C ALA A 238 16.17 44.02 3.82
N GLN A 239 14.99 43.99 3.21
CA GLN A 239 14.11 45.14 3.07
C GLN A 239 13.28 45.23 4.35
N VAL A 240 13.67 46.14 5.24
CA VAL A 240 12.94 46.46 6.47
C VAL A 240 11.70 47.25 6.07
N HIS A 241 10.52 46.64 6.23
CA HIS A 241 9.24 47.33 6.09
C HIS A 241 9.05 48.26 7.31
N HIS A 242 9.00 49.56 7.07
CA HIS A 242 8.52 50.53 8.04
C HIS A 242 7.01 50.31 8.26
N LEU A 243 6.67 49.93 9.50
CA LEU A 243 5.32 49.99 10.06
C LEU A 243 4.89 51.46 10.18
N ALA A 244 3.79 51.82 9.50
CA ALA A 244 3.07 53.05 9.77
C ALA A 244 2.25 52.90 11.07
N PRO A 245 2.26 53.87 11.99
CA PRO A 245 1.45 53.80 13.20
C PRO A 245 -0.02 54.13 12.92
N ALA A 246 -0.88 53.38 13.60
CA ALA A 246 -2.32 53.55 13.66
C ALA A 246 -2.69 54.94 14.19
N GLN A 247 -3.62 55.61 13.52
CA GLN A 247 -4.37 56.73 14.10
C GLN A 247 -5.78 56.24 14.46
N VAL A 248 -6.11 56.36 15.75
CA VAL A 248 -7.47 56.35 16.28
C VAL A 248 -7.56 57.50 17.28
N LEU A 249 -8.72 58.18 17.26
CA LEU A 249 -9.26 59.25 18.13
C LEU A 249 -9.25 60.66 17.53
N ARG A 250 -10.41 61.06 17.00
CA ARG A 250 -11.37 61.94 17.70
C ARG A 250 -12.80 61.57 17.32
#